data_AF-A0A3S0DKK7-F1
#
_entry.id   AF-A0A3S0DKK7-F1
#
_cell.length_a   1.000
_cell.length_b   1.000
_cell.length_c   1.000
_cell.angle_alpha   90.00
_cell.angle_beta   90.00
_cell.angle_gamma   90.00
#
_symmetry.space_group_name_H-M   'P 1'
#
loop_
_entity.id
_entity.type
_entity.pdbx_description
1 polymer ?
#
loop_
_entity_poly.entity_id
_entity_poly.type
_entity_poly.pdbx_seq_one_letter_code
_entity_poly.pdbx_strand_id
1 'polypeptide(L)'
;MAKKKLEFSNFGLELPPEEITDLIIDHFNEAFRGGVTIDELLLHPRDAMCFCDAIRMKNGWMGLPDDLILRAILNRRKKGSL
;
A
#
# COMPACT_ATOMS: atom_id res chain seq x y z
N MET A 1 -11.37 13.64 -19.99
CA MET A 1 -10.44 14.10 -18.94
C MET A 1 -9.31 13.09 -18.85
N ALA A 2 -8.08 13.45 -19.18
CA ALA A 2 -6.94 12.55 -19.01
C ALA A 2 -6.76 12.28 -17.51
N LYS A 3 -6.94 11.03 -17.05
CA LYS A 3 -6.65 10.66 -15.66
C LYS A 3 -5.16 10.90 -15.44
N LYS A 4 -4.81 11.95 -14.69
CA LYS A 4 -3.42 12.18 -14.26
C LYS A 4 -2.96 10.88 -13.59
N LYS A 5 -1.89 10.29 -14.09
CA LYS A 5 -1.38 9.01 -13.59
C LYS A 5 -0.98 9.24 -12.13
N LEU A 6 -1.72 8.62 -11.22
CA LEU A 6 -1.46 8.69 -9.80
C LEU A 6 -0.20 7.85 -9.55
N GLU A 7 0.84 8.48 -9.01
CA GLU A 7 2.18 7.92 -8.85
C GLU A 7 2.76 8.42 -7.53
N PHE A 8 3.55 7.59 -6.85
CA PHE A 8 4.15 7.90 -5.55
C PHE A 8 5.00 9.18 -5.56
N SER A 9 5.70 9.45 -6.67
CA SER A 9 6.52 10.64 -6.86
C SER A 9 5.74 11.95 -6.79
N ASN A 10 4.42 11.93 -6.97
CA ASN A 10 3.58 13.12 -6.85
C ASN A 10 3.30 13.54 -5.39
N PHE A 11 3.72 12.74 -4.41
CA PHE A 11 3.38 12.92 -2.99
C PHE A 11 4.58 13.32 -2.12
N GLY A 12 5.66 13.82 -2.74
CA GLY A 12 6.84 14.30 -2.01
C GLY A 12 7.60 13.21 -1.26
N LEU A 13 7.44 11.95 -1.68
CA LEU A 13 8.20 10.83 -1.13
C LEU A 13 9.61 10.83 -1.73
N GLU A 14 10.62 10.82 -0.87
CA GLU A 14 12.04 10.82 -1.28
C GLU A 14 12.52 9.44 -1.76
N LEU A 15 11.75 8.39 -1.44
CA LEU A 15 12.07 7.01 -1.77
C LEU A 15 11.62 6.65 -3.21
N PRO A 16 12.33 5.76 -3.90
CA PRO A 16 11.88 5.23 -5.17
C PRO A 16 10.59 4.39 -5.00
N PRO A 17 9.72 4.32 -6.03
CA PRO A 17 8.45 3.58 -5.97
C PRO A 17 8.56 2.11 -5.56
N GLU A 18 9.66 1.45 -5.90
CA GLU A 18 9.88 0.04 -5.55
C GLU A 18 10.14 -0.13 -4.04
N GLU A 19 10.99 0.71 -3.45
CA GLU A 19 11.26 0.69 -2.00
C GLU A 19 9.99 1.02 -1.19
N ILE A 20 9.18 1.98 -1.67
CA ILE A 20 7.89 2.28 -1.04
C ILE A 20 6.97 1.05 -1.09
N THR A 21 6.94 0.36 -2.23
CA THR A 21 6.15 -0.86 -2.37
C THR A 21 6.64 -1.95 -1.41
N ASP A 22 7.95 -2.16 -1.30
CA ASP A 22 8.53 -3.15 -0.40
C ASP A 22 8.21 -2.83 1.06
N LEU A 23 8.31 -1.56 1.49
CA LEU A 23 7.92 -1.14 2.85
C LEU A 23 6.44 -1.41 3.15
N ILE A 24 5.55 -1.13 2.19
CA ILE A 24 4.11 -1.40 2.35
C ILE A 24 3.87 -2.91 2.53
N ILE A 25 4.59 -3.76 1.78
CA ILE A 25 4.48 -5.21 1.87
C ILE A 25 5.04 -5.73 3.19
N ASP A 26 6.18 -5.22 3.63
CA ASP A 26 6.77 -5.61 4.91
C ASP A 26 5.82 -5.28 6.07
N HIS A 27 5.16 -4.12 6.01
CA HIS A 27 4.13 -3.77 6.99
C HIS A 27 2.88 -4.64 6.91
N PHE A 28 2.45 -5.03 5.71
CA PHE A 28 1.37 -6.00 5.57
C PHE A 28 1.72 -7.34 6.21
N ASN A 29 2.91 -7.87 5.91
CA ASN A 29 3.40 -9.12 6.46
C ASN A 29 3.58 -9.05 7.99
N GLU A 30 4.05 -7.92 8.52
CA GLU A 30 4.21 -7.69 9.95
C GLU A 30 2.86 -7.60 10.68
N ALA A 31 1.90 -6.87 10.11
CA ALA A 31 0.59 -6.64 10.71
C ALA A 31 -0.27 -7.90 10.74
N PHE A 32 -0.25 -8.68 9.65
CA PHE A 32 -1.14 -9.83 9.49
C PHE A 32 -0.44 -11.18 9.72
N ARG A 33 0.90 -11.22 9.75
CA ARG A 33 1.73 -12.42 10.02
C ARG A 33 1.30 -13.67 9.25
N GLY A 34 0.83 -13.50 8.01
CA GLY A 34 0.32 -14.58 7.16
C GLY A 34 -1.06 -15.13 7.55
N GLY A 35 -1.71 -14.59 8.58
CA GLY A 35 -3.06 -14.96 8.99
C GLY A 35 -4.18 -14.32 8.16
N VAL A 36 -3.85 -13.30 7.36
CA VAL A 36 -4.76 -12.65 6.42
C VAL A 36 -4.05 -12.48 5.10
N THR A 37 -4.68 -12.93 4.03
CA THR A 37 -4.23 -12.72 2.65
C THR A 37 -4.64 -11.34 2.15
N ILE A 38 -3.98 -10.88 1.08
CA ILE A 38 -4.33 -9.59 0.46
C ILE A 38 -5.78 -9.58 -0.02
N ASP A 39 -6.26 -10.70 -0.57
CA ASP A 39 -7.66 -10.82 -1.01
C ASP A 39 -8.63 -10.70 0.15
N GLU A 40 -8.36 -11.35 1.29
CA GLU A 40 -9.19 -11.23 2.49
C GLU A 40 -9.20 -9.81 3.02
N LEU A 41 -8.06 -9.12 3.07
CA LEU A 41 -8.00 -7.71 3.47
C LEU A 41 -8.92 -6.83 2.59
N LEU A 42 -8.96 -7.10 1.28
CA LEU A 42 -9.78 -6.33 0.34
C LEU A 42 -11.28 -6.62 0.44
N LEU A 43 -11.68 -7.76 1.02
CA LEU A 43 -13.08 -8.06 1.36
C LEU A 43 -13.55 -7.31 2.60
N HIS A 44 -12.63 -6.77 3.40
CA HIS A 44 -12.90 -6.06 4.63
C HIS A 44 -12.54 -4.56 4.50
N PRO A 45 -13.44 -3.70 3.97
CA PRO A 45 -13.11 -2.32 3.66
C PRO A 45 -12.65 -1.50 4.87
N ARG A 46 -13.16 -1.81 6.07
CA ARG A 46 -12.69 -1.16 7.30
C ARG A 46 -11.25 -1.52 7.62
N ASP A 47 -10.88 -2.78 7.48
CA ASP A 47 -9.53 -3.26 7.75
C ASP A 47 -8.55 -2.72 6.70
N ALA A 48 -8.97 -2.66 5.43
CA ALA A 48 -8.20 -2.04 4.36
C ALA A 48 -7.93 -0.55 4.62
N MET A 49 -8.92 0.22 5.09
CA MET A 49 -8.73 1.62 5.48
C MET A 49 -7.80 1.74 6.69
N CYS A 50 -8.03 0.95 7.74
CA CYS A 50 -7.17 0.92 8.93
C CYS A 50 -5.72 0.59 8.57
N PHE A 51 -5.51 -0.34 7.63
CA PHE A 51 -4.19 -0.66 7.11
C PHE A 51 -3.56 0.55 6.39
N CYS A 52 -4.30 1.23 5.53
CA CYS A 52 -3.80 2.44 4.85
C CYS A 52 -3.44 3.55 5.85
N ASP A 53 -4.29 3.77 6.86
CA ASP A 53 -4.01 4.71 7.95
C ASP A 53 -2.73 4.31 8.70
N ALA A 54 -2.55 3.04 9.04
CA ALA A 54 -1.36 2.54 9.71
C ALA A 54 -0.08 2.76 8.87
N ILE A 55 -0.14 2.53 7.56
CA ILE A 55 0.98 2.83 6.63
C ILE A 55 1.35 4.31 6.68
N ARG A 56 0.34 5.20 6.57
CA ARG A 56 0.56 6.66 6.62
C ARG A 56 1.16 7.09 7.95
N MET A 57 0.63 6.59 9.06
CA MET A 57 1.11 6.94 10.41
C MET A 57 2.53 6.44 10.67
N LYS A 58 2.86 5.20 10.28
CA LYS A 58 4.16 4.58 10.55
C LYS A 58 5.30 5.22 9.75
N ASN A 59 5.02 5.71 8.54
CA ASN A 59 6.03 6.27 7.63
C ASN A 59 5.96 7.80 7.49
N GLY A 60 5.00 8.46 8.13
CA GLY A 60 4.78 9.91 8.02
C GLY A 60 4.17 10.36 6.68
N TRP A 61 3.58 9.45 5.91
CA TRP A 61 3.06 9.70 4.55
C TRP A 61 1.62 10.22 4.55
N MET A 62 1.33 11.27 5.33
CA MET A 62 -0.05 11.74 5.58
C MET A 62 -0.84 12.16 4.33
N GLY A 63 -0.15 12.50 3.24
CA GLY A 63 -0.78 12.86 1.96
C GLY A 63 -0.99 11.69 1.00
N LEU A 64 -0.55 10.48 1.35
CA LEU A 64 -0.56 9.34 0.43
C LEU A 64 -1.97 8.72 0.32
N PRO A 65 -2.57 8.68 -0.90
CA PRO A 65 -3.90 8.12 -1.09
C PRO A 65 -3.95 6.60 -0.90
N ASP A 66 -5.08 6.12 -0.38
CA ASP A 66 -5.32 4.69 -0.15
C ASP A 66 -5.21 3.87 -1.44
N ASP A 67 -5.65 4.41 -2.58
CA ASP A 67 -5.61 3.69 -3.83
C ASP A 67 -4.17 3.47 -4.34
N LEU A 68 -3.21 4.33 -3.98
CA LEU A 68 -1.78 4.04 -4.25
C LEU A 68 -1.25 2.93 -3.35
N ILE A 69 -1.58 2.97 -2.06
CA ILE A 69 -1.14 1.97 -1.09
C ILE A 69 -1.67 0.59 -1.50
N LEU A 70 -2.98 0.48 -1.74
CA LEU A 70 -3.62 -0.77 -2.13
C LEU A 70 -3.15 -1.27 -3.50
N ARG A 71 -2.89 -0.37 -4.46
CA ARG A 71 -2.33 -0.75 -5.76
C ARG A 71 -0.91 -1.28 -5.66
N ALA A 72 -0.07 -0.75 -4.78
CA ALA A 72 1.28 -1.29 -4.56
C ALA A 72 1.22 -2.77 -4.18
N ILE A 73 0.33 -3.11 -3.24
CA ILE A 73 0.16 -4.48 -2.77
C ILE A 73 -0.40 -5.40 -3.88
N LEU A 74 -1.46 -4.95 -4.56
CA LEU A 74 -2.07 -5.69 -5.66
C LEU A 74 -1.10 -5.93 -6.82
N ASN A 75 -0.27 -4.94 -7.15
CA ASN A 75 0.73 -5.05 -8.20
C ASN A 75 1.85 -6.01 -7.82
N ARG A 76 2.30 -6.00 -6.55
CA ARG A 76 3.30 -6.96 -6.05
C ARG A 76 2.78 -8.39 -6.12
N ARG A 77 1.52 -8.61 -5.71
CA ARG A 77 0.86 -9.93 -5.85
C ARG A 77 0.84 -10.40 -7.30
N LYS A 78 0.47 -9.52 -8.23
CA LYS A 78 0.44 -9.84 -9.67
C LYS A 78 1.81 -10.23 -10.23
N LYS A 79 2.90 -9.68 -9.66
CA LYS A 79 4.28 -10.05 -10.03
C LYS A 79 4.73 -11.40 -9.44
N GLY A 80 3.94 -12.05 -8.59
CA GLY A 80 4.23 -13.38 -8.02
C GLY A 80 5.27 -13.38 -6.90
N SER A 81 5.47 -12.24 -6.23
CA SER A 81 6.47 -12.08 -5.15
C SER A 81 5.84 -12.01 -3.75
N LEU A 82 4.67 -12.65 -3.56
CA LEU A 82 3.89 -12.77 -2.32
C LEU A 82 3.26 -14.16 -2.23
#